data_AF-A0A7V4TI78-F1
#
_entry.id   AF-A0A7V4TI78-F1
#
_cell.length_a   1.000
_cell.length_b   1.000
_cell.length_c   1.000
_cell.angle_alpha   90.00
_cell.angle_beta   90.00
_cell.angle_gamma   90.00
#
_symmetry.space_group_name_H-M   'P 1'
#
loop_
_entity.id
_entity.type
_entity.pdbx_description
1 polymer ?
#
loop_
_entity_poly.entity_id
_entity_poly.type
_entity_poly.pdbx_seq_one_letter_code
_entity_poly.pdbx_strand_id
1 'polypeptide(L)'
;PIAINAATFTGFKVGGMLGAFVATGAFCLPSVFLTLLVVTFLSRFRENPYVAGFLRGLRPALLALLFRVALSVIQDGIHDWFGLLLSITGGALLFFGKIEEIPLLLCGGLLGLLWYGWR
;
A
#
# COMPACT_ATOMS: atom_id res chain seq x y z
N PRO A 1 8.24 -2.98 -1.82
CA PRO A 1 7.94 -2.43 -3.16
C PRO A 1 9.20 -2.25 -4.03
N ILE A 2 9.61 -3.31 -4.74
CA ILE A 2 10.85 -3.30 -5.56
C ILE A 2 10.53 -3.03 -7.04
N ALA A 3 9.48 -3.65 -7.57
CA ALA A 3 9.18 -3.62 -9.01
C ALA A 3 8.83 -2.22 -9.56
N ILE A 4 7.93 -1.48 -8.90
CA ILE A 4 7.55 -0.13 -9.35
C ILE A 4 8.70 0.87 -9.22
N ASN A 5 9.52 0.73 -8.16
CA ASN A 5 10.70 1.57 -7.96
C ASN A 5 11.76 1.27 -9.03
N ALA A 6 11.97 -0.01 -9.36
CA ALA A 6 12.85 -0.42 -10.45
C ALA A 6 12.36 0.11 -11.81
N ALA A 7 11.06 0.04 -12.09
CA ALA A 7 10.48 0.61 -13.31
C ALA A 7 10.71 2.13 -13.41
N THR A 8 10.41 2.86 -12.32
CA THR A 8 10.59 4.32 -12.23
C THR A 8 12.06 4.71 -12.40
N PHE A 9 12.97 4.02 -11.70
CA PHE A 9 14.40 4.30 -11.75
C PHE A 9 15.02 3.96 -13.11
N THR A 10 14.62 2.83 -13.70
CA THR A 10 15.08 2.44 -15.04
C THR A 10 14.57 3.42 -16.09
N GLY A 11 13.29 3.82 -16.01
CA GLY A 11 12.73 4.87 -16.87
C GLY A 11 13.48 6.19 -16.72
N PHE A 12 13.84 6.57 -15.50
CA PHE A 12 14.66 7.76 -15.24
C PHE A 12 16.04 7.67 -15.90
N LYS A 13 16.70 6.52 -15.82
CA LYS A 13 18.02 6.31 -16.43
C LYS A 13 18.00 6.37 -17.95
N VAL A 14 16.93 5.93 -18.60
CA VAL A 14 16.83 5.89 -20.07
C VAL A 14 16.32 7.21 -20.65
N GLY A 15 15.32 7.84 -20.03
CA GLY A 15 14.61 8.99 -20.61
C GLY A 15 14.47 10.18 -19.66
N GLY A 16 15.27 10.24 -18.59
CA GLY A 16 15.19 11.29 -17.58
C GLY A 16 13.80 11.32 -16.91
N MET A 17 13.37 12.51 -16.51
CA MET A 17 12.10 12.68 -15.79
C MET A 17 10.89 12.17 -16.58
N LEU A 18 10.84 12.42 -17.89
CA LEU A 18 9.75 11.92 -18.75
C LEU A 18 9.78 10.39 -18.87
N GLY A 19 10.98 9.81 -19.00
CA GLY A 19 11.14 8.35 -19.02
C GLY A 19 10.66 7.70 -17.73
N ALA A 20 10.87 8.34 -16.57
CA ALA A 20 10.34 7.87 -15.29
C ALA A 20 8.80 7.82 -15.28
N PHE A 21 8.13 8.92 -15.65
CA PHE A 21 6.66 8.97 -15.70
C PHE A 21 6.07 7.95 -16.67
N VAL A 22 6.64 7.82 -17.87
CA VAL A 22 6.18 6.86 -18.87
C VAL A 22 6.39 5.42 -18.38
N ALA A 23 7.54 5.10 -17.78
CA ALA A 23 7.81 3.75 -17.29
C ALA A 23 6.90 3.38 -16.11
N THR A 24 6.66 4.29 -15.16
CA THR A 24 5.74 4.05 -14.04
C THR A 24 4.31 3.90 -14.54
N GLY A 25 3.87 4.74 -15.49
CA GLY A 25 2.56 4.63 -16.12
C GLY A 25 2.37 3.30 -16.86
N ALA A 26 3.34 2.93 -17.69
CA ALA A 26 3.37 1.66 -18.42
C ALA A 26 3.37 0.44 -17.48
N PHE A 27 4.02 0.53 -16.32
CA PHE A 27 4.01 -0.54 -15.31
C PHE A 27 2.63 -0.70 -14.65
N CYS A 28 1.91 0.39 -14.39
CA CYS A 28 0.59 0.36 -13.74
C CYS A 28 -0.54 -0.04 -14.70
N LEU A 29 -0.42 0.31 -16.00
CA LEU A 29 -1.44 0.09 -17.03
C LEU A 29 -1.97 -1.37 -17.11
N PRO A 30 -1.12 -2.42 -17.13
CA PRO A 30 -1.57 -3.80 -17.19
C PRO A 30 -2.50 -4.18 -16.03
N SER A 31 -2.19 -3.75 -14.81
CA SER A 31 -3.01 -4.06 -13.63
C SER A 31 -4.39 -3.43 -13.71
N VAL A 32 -4.45 -2.16 -14.13
CA VAL A 32 -5.72 -1.44 -14.34
C VAL A 32 -6.55 -2.11 -15.43
N PHE A 33 -5.93 -2.42 -16.57
CA PHE A 33 -6.61 -3.06 -17.68
C PHE A 33 -7.16 -4.45 -17.30
N LEU A 34 -6.35 -5.29 -16.66
CA LEU A 34 -6.77 -6.62 -16.22
C LEU A 34 -7.91 -6.54 -15.19
N THR A 35 -7.83 -5.62 -14.24
CA THR A 35 -8.88 -5.45 -13.22
C THR A 35 -10.20 -5.01 -13.86
N LEU A 36 -10.17 -4.05 -14.78
CA LEU A 36 -11.35 -3.60 -15.51
C LEU A 36 -11.97 -4.74 -16.34
N LEU A 37 -11.14 -5.52 -17.03
CA LEU A 37 -11.58 -6.66 -17.82
C LEU A 37 -12.24 -7.72 -16.93
N VAL A 38 -11.61 -8.06 -15.81
CA VAL A 38 -12.12 -9.03 -14.83
C VAL A 38 -13.44 -8.56 -14.23
N VAL A 39 -13.54 -7.31 -13.79
CA VAL A 39 -14.78 -6.74 -13.23
C VAL A 39 -15.91 -6.70 -14.26
N THR A 40 -15.60 -6.33 -15.51
CA THR A 40 -16.59 -6.29 -16.60
C THR A 40 -17.14 -7.70 -16.85
N PHE A 41 -16.27 -8.71 -16.90
CA PHE A 41 -16.70 -10.10 -17.09
C PHE A 41 -17.49 -10.63 -15.89
N LEU A 42 -17.00 -10.43 -14.65
CA LEU A 42 -17.68 -10.85 -13.43
C LEU A 42 -19.04 -10.19 -13.24
N SER A 43 -19.19 -8.92 -13.62
CA SER A 43 -20.46 -8.20 -13.50
C SER A 43 -21.56 -8.79 -14.39
N ARG A 44 -21.20 -9.44 -15.50
CA ARG A 44 -22.15 -10.18 -16.36
C ARG A 44 -22.69 -11.44 -15.69
N PHE A 45 -21.94 -12.05 -14.77
CA PHE A 45 -22.33 -13.26 -14.04
C PHE A 45 -22.67 -12.99 -12.57
N ARG A 46 -22.93 -11.73 -12.20
CA ARG A 46 -23.13 -11.32 -10.80
C ARG A 46 -24.35 -11.97 -10.14
N GLU A 47 -25.35 -12.36 -10.93
CA GLU A 47 -26.56 -13.03 -10.47
C GLU A 47 -26.37 -14.53 -10.25
N ASN A 48 -25.26 -15.12 -10.70
CA ASN A 48 -24.96 -16.52 -10.46
C ASN A 48 -24.58 -16.72 -8.97
N PRO A 49 -25.29 -17.58 -8.22
CA PRO A 49 -25.04 -17.80 -6.80
C PRO A 49 -23.60 -18.25 -6.50
N TYR A 50 -22.95 -18.99 -7.41
CA TYR A 50 -21.55 -19.41 -7.25
C TYR A 50 -20.58 -18.22 -7.32
N VAL A 51 -20.80 -17.29 -8.25
CA VAL A 51 -19.97 -16.08 -8.41
C VAL A 51 -20.17 -15.15 -7.22
N ALA A 52 -21.41 -14.95 -6.79
CA ALA A 52 -21.72 -14.17 -5.59
C ALA A 52 -21.09 -14.79 -4.32
N GLY A 53 -21.12 -16.11 -4.18
CA GLY A 53 -20.46 -16.84 -3.09
C GLY A 53 -18.94 -16.65 -3.09
N PHE A 54 -18.30 -16.79 -4.25
CA PHE A 54 -16.86 -16.55 -4.40
C PHE A 54 -16.46 -15.12 -4.02
N LEU A 55 -17.17 -14.11 -4.53
CA LEU A 55 -16.90 -12.71 -4.22
C LEU A 55 -17.14 -12.38 -2.73
N ARG A 56 -18.10 -13.05 -2.08
CA ARG A 56 -18.29 -12.96 -0.62
C ARG A 56 -17.12 -13.54 0.14
N GLY A 57 -16.58 -14.69 -0.29
CA GLY A 57 -15.39 -15.31 0.30
C GLY A 57 -14.09 -14.53 0.04
N LEU A 58 -14.02 -13.77 -1.06
CA LEU A 58 -12.86 -12.95 -1.39
C LEU A 58 -12.63 -11.81 -0.39
N ARG A 59 -13.70 -11.20 0.14
CA ARG A 59 -13.60 -10.09 1.11
C ARG A 59 -12.81 -10.46 2.38
N PRO A 60 -13.17 -11.52 3.14
CA PRO A 60 -12.39 -11.92 4.32
C PRO A 60 -10.98 -12.43 3.95
N ALA A 61 -10.79 -13.04 2.77
CA ALA A 61 -9.47 -13.45 2.30
C ALA A 61 -8.54 -12.25 2.07
N LEU A 62 -9.05 -11.17 1.46
CA LEU A 62 -8.31 -9.92 1.28
C LEU A 62 -7.97 -9.26 2.62
N LEU A 63 -8.91 -9.25 3.59
CA LEU A 63 -8.64 -8.75 4.93
C LEU A 63 -7.53 -9.56 5.62
N ALA A 64 -7.54 -10.88 5.52
CA ALA A 64 -6.49 -11.73 6.06
C ALA A 64 -5.12 -11.47 5.40
N LEU A 65 -5.11 -11.25 4.08
CA LEU A 65 -3.90 -10.88 3.35
C LEU A 65 -3.34 -9.53 3.81
N LEU A 66 -4.20 -8.51 3.91
CA LEU A 66 -3.82 -7.18 4.41
C LEU A 66 -3.31 -7.24 5.84
N PHE A 67 -3.95 -8.04 6.69
CA PHE A 67 -3.51 -8.26 8.06
C PHE A 67 -2.12 -8.90 8.11
N ARG A 68 -1.85 -9.90 7.27
CA ARG A 68 -0.51 -10.51 7.18
C ARG A 68 0.55 -9.51 6.71
N VAL A 69 0.22 -8.65 5.75
CA VAL A 69 1.12 -7.58 5.30
C VAL A 69 1.39 -6.59 6.44
N ALA A 70 0.35 -6.17 7.17
CA ALA A 70 0.50 -5.29 8.32
C ALA A 70 1.41 -5.89 9.40
N LEU A 71 1.25 -7.18 9.70
CA LEU A 71 2.13 -7.89 10.64
C LEU A 71 3.59 -7.92 10.17
N SER A 72 3.83 -8.16 8.88
CA SER A 72 5.19 -8.11 8.33
C SER A 72 5.81 -6.74 8.53
N VAL A 73 5.08 -5.66 8.22
CA VAL A 73 5.57 -4.28 8.38
C VAL A 73 5.88 -3.95 9.84
N ILE A 74 5.08 -4.46 10.79
CA ILE A 74 5.35 -4.26 12.23
C ILE A 74 6.63 -4.99 12.64
N GLN A 75 6.79 -6.26 12.23
CA GLN A 75 7.96 -7.07 12.56
C GLN A 75 9.24 -6.52 11.94
N ASP A 76 9.16 -6.05 10.69
CA ASP A 76 10.30 -5.49 9.96
C ASP A 76 10.55 -4.00 10.29
N GLY A 77 9.60 -3.33 10.95
CA GLY A 77 9.62 -1.89 11.17
C GLY A 77 9.95 -1.44 12.59
N ILE A 78 9.50 -2.19 13.61
CA ILE A 78 9.63 -1.79 15.02
C ILE A 78 10.72 -2.61 15.70
N HIS A 79 11.83 -1.97 16.02
CA HIS A 79 12.99 -2.62 16.65
C HIS A 79 13.32 -2.08 18.04
N ASP A 80 12.63 -1.02 18.47
CA ASP A 80 12.98 -0.24 19.64
C ASP A 80 11.73 0.28 20.36
N TRP A 81 11.91 0.73 21.60
CA TRP A 81 10.82 1.27 22.41
C TRP A 81 10.24 2.58 21.84
N PHE A 82 11.06 3.40 21.17
CA PHE A 82 10.58 4.65 20.57
C PHE A 82 9.75 4.40 19.31
N GLY A 83 10.14 3.45 18.46
CA GLY A 83 9.31 2.95 17.36
C GLY A 83 7.97 2.38 17.85
N LEU A 84 7.97 1.62 18.94
CA LEU A 84 6.74 1.08 19.55
C LEU A 84 5.83 2.20 20.05
N LEU A 85 6.38 3.23 20.70
CA LEU A 85 5.63 4.41 21.14
C LEU A 85 5.00 5.16 19.94
N LEU A 86 5.77 5.38 18.87
CA LEU A 86 5.29 6.03 17.64
C LEU A 86 4.15 5.25 16.97
N SER A 87 4.26 3.92 16.87
CA SER A 87 3.19 3.10 16.29
C SER A 87 1.92 3.08 17.14
N ILE A 88 2.02 3.01 18.47
CA ILE A 88 0.84 3.02 19.35
C ILE A 88 0.15 4.39 19.32
N THR A 89 0.91 5.47 19.47
CA THR A 89 0.37 6.84 19.45
C THR A 89 -0.21 7.21 18.08
N GLY A 90 0.49 6.86 17.00
CA GLY A 90 0.00 7.04 15.64
C GLY A 90 -1.28 6.25 15.37
N GLY A 91 -1.32 4.97 15.77
CA GLY A 91 -2.52 4.14 15.67
C GLY A 91 -3.70 4.75 16.43
N ALA A 92 -3.48 5.19 17.67
CA ALA A 92 -4.53 5.84 18.47
C ALA A 92 -5.05 7.13 17.83
N LEU A 93 -4.17 7.96 17.24
CA LEU A 93 -4.57 9.18 16.55
C LEU A 93 -5.38 8.91 15.27
N LEU A 94 -5.10 7.81 14.55
CA LEU A 94 -5.93 7.40 13.41
C LEU A 94 -7.32 6.91 13.86
N PHE A 95 -7.37 6.08 14.91
CA PHE A 95 -8.63 5.50 15.38
C PHE A 95 -9.53 6.52 16.10
N PHE A 96 -8.97 7.41 16.93
CA PHE A 96 -9.73 8.34 17.76
C PHE A 96 -9.66 9.79 17.28
N GLY A 97 -8.54 10.20 16.69
CA GLY A 97 -8.25 11.60 16.39
C GLY A 97 -8.83 12.10 15.06
N LYS A 98 -9.39 11.23 14.21
CA LYS A 98 -9.82 11.56 12.83
C LYS A 98 -8.75 12.28 12.01
N ILE A 99 -7.47 12.10 12.37
CA ILE A 99 -6.35 12.69 11.64
C ILE A 99 -6.16 11.87 10.36
N GLU A 100 -5.99 12.55 9.23
CA GLU A 100 -5.70 11.91 7.95
C GLU A 100 -4.34 11.18 7.98
N GLU A 101 -4.17 10.15 7.15
CA GLU A 101 -2.94 9.35 7.19
C GLU A 101 -1.71 10.16 6.73
N ILE A 102 -1.90 11.10 5.80
CA ILE A 102 -0.82 11.91 5.21
C ILE A 102 -0.06 12.74 6.26
N PRO A 103 -0.69 13.63 7.05
CA PRO A 103 0.01 14.41 8.07
C PRO A 103 0.63 13.53 9.15
N LEU A 104 0.00 12.41 9.51
CA LEU A 104 0.55 11.50 10.49
C LEU A 104 1.84 10.84 10.00
N LEU A 105 1.88 10.42 8.74
CA LEU A 105 3.09 9.86 8.11
C LEU A 105 4.22 10.90 8.05
N LEU A 106 3.90 12.15 7.72
CA LEU A 106 4.89 13.24 7.68
C LEU A 106 5.45 13.53 9.08
N CYS A 107 4.58 13.71 10.08
CA CYS A 107 5.01 13.98 11.46
C CYS A 107 5.79 12.81 12.06
N GLY A 108 5.31 11.57 11.86
CA GLY A 108 6.00 10.37 12.33
C GLY A 108 7.37 10.20 11.66
N GLY A 109 7.47 10.45 10.35
CA GLY A 109 8.72 10.44 9.61
C GLY A 109 9.71 11.51 10.09
N LEU A 110 9.25 12.73 10.34
CA LEU A 110 10.08 13.83 10.87
C LEU A 110 10.58 13.53 12.29
N LEU A 111 9.70 13.07 13.18
CA LEU A 111 10.07 12.68 14.55
C LEU A 111 11.06 11.51 14.56
N GLY A 112 10.83 10.51 13.70
CA GLY A 112 11.76 9.41 13.49
C GLY A 112 13.13 9.89 13.02
N LEU A 113 13.18 10.78 12.03
CA LEU A 113 14.42 11.34 11.49
C LEU A 113 15.17 12.21 12.51
N LEU A 114 14.47 12.98 13.34
CA LEU A 114 15.09 13.77 14.41
C LEU A 114 15.70 12.89 15.51
N TRP A 115 15.04 11.78 15.86
CA TRP A 115 15.52 10.88 16.91
C TRP A 115 16.64 9.96 16.43
N TYR A 116 16.46 9.35 15.25
CA TYR A 116 17.42 8.40 14.68
C TYR A 116 18.53 9.07 13.88
N GLY A 117 18.32 10.25 13.30
CA GLY A 117 19.34 10.95 12.51
C GLY A 117 20.52 11.48 13.33
N TRP A 118 20.41 11.51 14.66
CA TRP A 118 21.47 11.93 15.58
C TRP A 118 22.18 10.77 16.28
N ARG A 119 21.80 9.51 16.01
CA ARG A 119 22.42 8.30 16.57
C ARG A 119 23.09 7.49 15.46
#